data_AF-A0A960JDR5-F1
#
_entry.id   AF-A0A960JDR5-F1
#
_cell.length_a   1.000
_cell.length_b   1.000
_cell.length_c   1.000
_cell.angle_alpha   90.00
_cell.angle_beta   90.00
_cell.angle_gamma   90.00
#
_symmetry.space_group_name_H-M   'P 1'
#
loop_
_entity.id
_entity.type
_entity.pdbx_description
1 polymer ?
#
loop_
_entity_poly.entity_id
_entity_poly.type
_entity_poly.pdbx_seq_one_letter_code
_entity_poly.pdbx_strand_id
1 'polypeptide(L)'
;TEMRMLFYVGKDVCRWLEQCVDFCARAPELEGMDLPAQSFAQLLIDQTPADVAAKLRGWGVVEYARIFSRSIGLYNQFREPPDAGILQPTYLRSYHRYADFAYAAWRELRKGARLPVEQFPFTLFASGEYAKMLEEQWREP
;
A
#
# COMPACT_ATOMS: atom_id res chain seq x y z
N THR A 1 15.96 -10.45 -4.47
CA THR A 1 16.63 -9.19 -4.08
C THR A 1 15.63 -8.30 -3.39
N GLU A 2 16.08 -7.37 -2.53
CA GLU A 2 15.22 -6.43 -1.81
C GLU A 2 14.32 -5.63 -2.75
N MET A 3 14.86 -5.12 -3.87
CA MET A 3 14.08 -4.40 -4.90
C MET A 3 12.91 -5.22 -5.46
N ARG A 4 13.12 -6.52 -5.77
CA ARG A 4 12.03 -7.39 -6.24
C ARG A 4 10.97 -7.59 -5.16
N MET A 5 11.37 -7.72 -3.90
CA MET A 5 10.44 -7.82 -2.78
C MET A 5 9.60 -6.54 -2.66
N LEU A 6 10.24 -5.36 -2.67
CA LEU A 6 9.55 -4.07 -2.62
C LEU A 6 8.63 -3.85 -3.81
N PHE A 7 8.98 -4.35 -5.00
CA PHE A 7 8.10 -4.30 -6.16
C PHE A 7 6.79 -5.05 -5.91
N TYR A 8 6.87 -6.27 -5.36
CA TYR A 8 5.66 -7.06 -5.07
C TYR A 8 4.86 -6.51 -3.90
N VAL A 9 5.51 -6.00 -2.86
CA VAL A 9 4.83 -5.24 -1.80
C VAL A 9 4.09 -4.04 -2.39
N GLY A 10 4.72 -3.31 -3.31
CA GLY A 10 4.14 -2.16 -3.98
C GLY A 10 2.92 -2.55 -4.82
N LYS A 11 3.01 -3.66 -5.55
CA LYS A 11 1.89 -4.24 -6.29
C LYS A 11 0.70 -4.57 -5.38
N ASP A 12 0.94 -5.22 -4.25
CA ASP A 12 -0.13 -5.58 -3.31
C ASP A 12 -0.74 -4.35 -2.62
N VAL A 13 0.09 -3.39 -2.22
CA VAL A 13 -0.37 -2.12 -1.64
C VAL A 13 -1.18 -1.34 -2.67
N CYS A 14 -0.70 -1.15 -3.90
CA CYS A 14 -1.45 -0.43 -4.94
C CYS A 14 -2.77 -1.11 -5.28
N ARG A 15 -2.81 -2.44 -5.34
CA ARG A 15 -4.05 -3.19 -5.50
C ARG A 15 -5.02 -2.94 -4.34
N TRP A 16 -4.54 -2.91 -3.10
CA TRP A 16 -5.37 -2.57 -1.94
C TRP A 16 -5.91 -1.14 -2.03
N LEU A 17 -5.08 -0.16 -2.45
CA LEU A 17 -5.53 1.22 -2.65
C LEU A 17 -6.63 1.32 -3.71
N GLU A 18 -6.47 0.63 -4.84
CA GLU A 18 -7.48 0.55 -5.90
C GLU A 18 -8.79 -0.07 -5.40
N GLN A 19 -8.71 -1.15 -4.61
CA GLN A 19 -9.87 -1.77 -3.98
C GLN A 19 -10.60 -0.82 -3.03
N CYS A 20 -9.87 0.00 -2.26
CA CYS A 20 -10.49 1.01 -1.39
C CYS A 20 -11.23 2.08 -2.20
N VAL A 21 -10.64 2.54 -3.31
CA VAL A 21 -11.30 3.49 -4.23
C VAL A 21 -12.57 2.88 -4.80
N ASP A 22 -12.49 1.67 -5.34
CA ASP A 22 -13.63 0.96 -5.93
C ASP A 22 -14.75 0.68 -4.91
N PHE A 23 -14.37 0.34 -3.68
CA PHE A 23 -15.32 0.12 -2.58
C PHE A 23 -16.05 1.42 -2.22
N CYS A 24 -15.31 2.52 -2.00
CA CYS A 24 -15.89 3.80 -1.62
C CYS A 24 -16.73 4.42 -2.75
N ALA A 25 -16.37 4.19 -4.01
CA ALA A 25 -17.15 4.63 -5.17
C ALA A 25 -18.55 4.00 -5.25
N ARG A 26 -18.80 2.93 -4.49
CA ARG A 26 -20.11 2.23 -4.42
C ARG A 26 -20.91 2.60 -3.17
N ALA A 27 -20.36 3.42 -2.27
CA ALA A 27 -21.01 3.86 -1.04
C ALA A 27 -21.71 5.20 -1.26
N PRO A 28 -23.07 5.25 -1.28
CA PRO A 28 -23.81 6.50 -1.53
C PRO A 28 -23.46 7.63 -0.54
N GLU A 29 -23.14 7.27 0.69
CA GLU A 29 -22.75 8.21 1.75
C GLU A 29 -21.40 8.91 1.49
N LEU A 30 -20.58 8.38 0.58
CA LEU A 30 -19.29 8.96 0.16
C LEU A 30 -19.38 9.63 -1.22
N GLU A 31 -20.57 9.70 -1.82
CA GLU A 31 -20.76 10.30 -3.13
C GLU A 31 -20.32 11.77 -3.13
N GLY A 32 -19.56 12.16 -4.17
CA GLY A 32 -19.03 13.52 -4.30
C GLY A 32 -17.74 13.79 -3.51
N MET A 33 -17.23 12.84 -2.71
CA MET A 33 -15.91 12.96 -2.10
C MET A 33 -14.81 12.60 -3.10
N ASP A 34 -13.78 13.45 -3.25
CA ASP A 34 -12.59 13.12 -4.04
C ASP A 34 -11.65 12.20 -3.23
N LEU A 35 -11.82 10.89 -3.44
CA LEU A 35 -11.11 9.82 -2.74
C LEU A 35 -10.18 9.04 -3.69
N PRO A 36 -9.07 9.63 -4.16
CA PRO A 36 -8.08 8.91 -4.95
C PRO A 36 -7.26 7.94 -4.10
N ALA A 37 -6.49 7.06 -4.75
CA ALA A 37 -5.57 6.13 -4.10
C ALA A 37 -4.62 6.82 -3.10
N GLN A 38 -4.23 8.07 -3.35
CA GLN A 38 -3.40 8.89 -2.47
C GLN A 38 -4.04 9.13 -1.10
N SER A 39 -5.37 9.27 -1.01
CA SER A 39 -6.09 9.41 0.26
C SER A 39 -5.92 8.17 1.14
N PHE A 40 -6.03 6.99 0.52
CA PHE A 40 -5.86 5.71 1.22
C PHE A 40 -4.38 5.42 1.53
N ALA A 41 -3.45 5.87 0.68
CA ALA A 41 -2.03 5.77 0.98
C ALA A 41 -1.66 6.64 2.20
N GLN A 42 -2.22 7.85 2.29
CA GLN A 42 -2.07 8.70 3.47
C GLN A 42 -2.65 8.01 4.73
N LEU A 43 -3.81 7.38 4.61
CA LEU A 43 -4.42 6.61 5.71
C LEU A 43 -3.52 5.45 6.16
N LEU A 44 -2.98 4.67 5.22
CA LEU A 44 -2.15 3.50 5.48
C LEU A 44 -0.72 3.82 5.94
N ILE A 45 -0.17 4.98 5.58
CA ILE A 45 1.24 5.32 5.81
C ILE A 45 1.37 6.37 6.91
N ASP A 46 0.60 7.45 6.82
CA ASP A 46 0.75 8.62 7.70
C ASP A 46 -0.22 8.58 8.89
N GLN A 47 -1.35 7.88 8.77
CA GLN A 47 -2.43 7.84 9.77
C GLN A 47 -2.82 6.41 10.17
N THR A 48 -1.86 5.49 10.16
CA THR A 48 -2.14 4.06 10.38
C THR A 48 -2.84 3.83 11.73
N PRO A 49 -4.02 3.18 11.75
CA PRO A 49 -4.68 2.79 12.99
C PRO A 49 -3.75 1.97 13.91
N ALA A 50 -3.90 2.14 15.23
CA ALA A 50 -2.94 1.58 16.20
C ALA A 50 -2.89 0.05 16.19
N ASP A 51 -4.04 -0.60 15.99
CA ASP A 51 -4.20 -2.04 15.85
C ASP A 51 -3.55 -2.56 14.55
N VAL A 52 -3.75 -1.86 13.42
CA VAL A 52 -3.07 -2.17 12.15
C VAL A 52 -1.56 -2.02 12.28
N ALA A 53 -1.09 -0.94 12.92
CA ALA A 53 0.33 -0.71 13.15
C ALA A 53 0.95 -1.79 14.07
N ALA A 54 0.23 -2.22 15.11
CA ALA A 54 0.65 -3.32 15.96
C ALA A 54 0.73 -4.64 15.17
N LYS A 55 -0.24 -4.90 14.30
CA LYS A 55 -0.26 -6.09 13.45
C LYS A 55 0.91 -6.13 12.47
N LEU A 56 1.17 -5.03 11.77
CA LEU A 56 2.32 -4.89 10.86
C LEU A 56 3.64 -5.15 11.58
N ARG A 57 3.82 -4.62 12.79
CA ARG A 57 5.00 -4.91 13.63
C ARG A 57 5.06 -6.38 14.04
N GLY A 58 3.94 -7.00 14.37
CA GLY A 58 3.83 -8.43 14.68
C GLY A 58 4.25 -9.32 13.50
N TRP A 59 4.00 -8.88 12.26
CA TRP A 59 4.50 -9.55 11.04
C TRP A 59 5.97 -9.25 10.73
N GLY A 60 6.67 -8.48 11.58
CA GLY A 60 8.07 -8.07 11.37
C GLY A 60 8.24 -6.84 10.46
N VAL A 61 7.16 -6.17 10.06
CA VAL A 61 7.18 -4.95 9.23
C VAL A 61 7.29 -3.71 10.13
N VAL A 62 8.45 -3.57 10.79
CA VAL A 62 8.65 -2.54 11.84
C VAL A 62 8.63 -1.11 11.26
N GLU A 63 9.28 -0.88 10.12
CA GLU A 63 9.33 0.42 9.45
C GLU A 63 8.34 0.49 8.27
N TYR A 64 7.10 0.03 8.49
CA TYR A 64 6.08 -0.13 7.44
C TYR A 64 5.86 1.15 6.62
N ALA A 65 5.86 2.34 7.24
CA ALA A 65 5.65 3.59 6.52
C ALA A 65 6.72 3.82 5.44
N ARG A 66 8.00 3.53 5.76
CA ARG A 66 9.11 3.63 4.82
C ARG A 66 9.06 2.51 3.77
N ILE A 67 8.67 1.31 4.17
CA ILE A 67 8.55 0.17 3.26
C ILE A 67 7.46 0.43 2.23
N PHE A 68 6.27 0.84 2.65
CA PHE A 68 5.13 1.08 1.77
C PHE A 68 5.35 2.28 0.84
N SER A 69 5.84 3.41 1.35
CA SER A 69 6.14 4.58 0.50
C SER A 69 7.14 4.23 -0.60
N ARG A 70 8.26 3.58 -0.24
CA ARG A 70 9.27 3.12 -1.19
C ARG A 70 8.72 2.09 -2.17
N SER A 71 7.90 1.17 -1.69
CA SER A 71 7.31 0.12 -2.53
C SER A 71 6.36 0.70 -3.58
N ILE A 72 5.49 1.65 -3.20
CA ILE A 72 4.62 2.38 -4.14
C ILE A 72 5.47 3.14 -5.16
N GLY A 73 6.46 3.89 -4.68
CA GLY A 73 7.35 4.67 -5.56
C GLY A 73 8.13 3.81 -6.55
N LEU A 74 8.58 2.61 -6.13
CA LEU A 74 9.24 1.65 -7.00
C LEU A 74 8.28 0.99 -7.99
N TYR A 75 7.10 0.57 -7.52
CA TYR A 75 6.09 -0.08 -8.37
C TYR A 75 5.63 0.84 -9.51
N ASN A 76 5.50 2.14 -9.25
CA ASN A 76 5.13 3.13 -10.26
C ASN A 76 6.20 3.39 -11.35
N GLN A 77 7.42 2.86 -11.21
CA GLN A 77 8.50 3.02 -12.19
C GLN A 77 8.57 1.88 -13.21
N PHE A 78 8.04 0.70 -12.88
CA PHE A 78 8.26 -0.51 -13.68
C PHE A 78 6.96 -1.28 -13.90
N ARG A 79 6.81 -1.86 -15.09
CA ARG A 79 5.67 -2.75 -15.40
C ARG A 79 5.80 -4.11 -14.73
N GLU A 80 7.03 -4.59 -14.59
CA GLU A 80 7.40 -5.86 -13.98
C GLU A 80 8.71 -5.68 -13.21
N PRO A 81 9.08 -6.58 -12.26
CA PRO A 81 10.31 -6.42 -11.52
C PRO A 81 11.51 -6.41 -12.49
N PRO A 82 12.30 -5.32 -12.55
CA PRO A 82 13.38 -5.20 -13.53
C PRO A 82 14.46 -6.25 -13.28
N ASP A 83 15.02 -6.78 -14.35
CA ASP A 83 16.23 -7.62 -14.25
C ASP A 83 17.41 -6.76 -13.77
N ALA A 84 18.20 -7.30 -12.84
CA ALA A 84 19.39 -6.61 -12.36
C ALA A 84 20.42 -6.38 -13.47
N GLY A 85 20.45 -7.23 -14.50
CA GLY A 85 21.37 -7.12 -15.63
C GLY A 85 21.14 -5.90 -16.52
N ILE A 86 19.94 -5.32 -16.51
CA ILE A 86 19.59 -4.13 -17.31
C ILE A 86 19.71 -2.82 -16.53
N LEU A 87 19.92 -2.90 -15.20
CA LEU A 87 19.98 -1.74 -14.33
C LEU A 87 21.42 -1.23 -14.17
N GLN A 88 21.56 0.10 -14.17
CA GLN A 88 22.83 0.72 -13.86
C GLN A 88 23.28 0.38 -12.43
N PRO A 89 24.55 0.00 -12.19
CA PRO A 89 25.04 -0.31 -10.85
C PRO A 89 24.86 0.84 -9.85
N THR A 90 24.92 2.09 -10.32
CA THR A 90 24.64 3.29 -9.51
C THR A 90 23.18 3.38 -9.10
N TYR A 91 22.25 3.01 -9.98
CA TYR A 91 20.83 2.91 -9.65
C TYR A 91 20.61 1.84 -8.58
N LEU A 92 21.17 0.63 -8.75
CA LEU A 92 21.04 -0.45 -7.78
C LEU A 92 21.56 -0.08 -6.38
N ARG A 93 22.60 0.75 -6.26
CA ARG A 93 23.09 1.24 -4.96
C ARG A 93 22.21 2.31 -4.33
N SER A 94 21.42 3.03 -5.11
CA SER A 94 20.65 4.20 -4.65
C SER A 94 19.16 4.11 -4.96
N TYR A 95 18.65 2.94 -5.32
CA TYR A 95 17.28 2.73 -5.79
C TYR A 95 16.24 3.26 -4.80
N HIS A 96 16.52 3.16 -3.50
CA HIS A 96 15.67 3.67 -2.44
C HIS A 96 15.40 5.17 -2.61
N ARG A 97 16.40 5.98 -2.97
CA ARG A 97 16.21 7.42 -3.18
C ARG A 97 15.29 7.70 -4.37
N TYR A 98 15.49 6.97 -5.47
CA TYR A 98 14.64 7.11 -6.66
C TYR A 98 13.19 6.72 -6.35
N ALA A 99 12.99 5.63 -5.61
CA ALA A 99 11.68 5.20 -5.15
C ALA A 99 11.04 6.21 -4.18
N ASP A 100 11.79 6.74 -3.21
CA ASP A 100 11.28 7.74 -2.27
C ASP A 100 10.88 9.04 -3.02
N PHE A 101 11.66 9.48 -4.02
CA PHE A 101 11.30 10.60 -4.89
C PHE A 101 10.07 10.32 -5.76
N ALA A 102 9.99 9.13 -6.36
CA ALA A 102 8.84 8.73 -7.17
C ALA A 102 7.55 8.67 -6.34
N TYR A 103 7.61 8.21 -5.10
CA TYR A 103 6.48 8.24 -4.18
C TYR A 103 6.06 9.68 -3.86
N ALA A 104 7.00 10.56 -3.54
CA ALA A 104 6.71 11.96 -3.27
C ALA A 104 6.03 12.62 -4.49
N ALA A 105 6.55 12.39 -5.70
CA ALA A 105 5.94 12.87 -6.93
C ALA A 105 4.52 12.30 -7.13
N TRP A 106 4.34 10.98 -6.97
CA TRP A 106 3.04 10.32 -7.10
C TRP A 106 1.98 10.85 -6.13
N ARG A 107 2.39 11.17 -4.90
CA ARG A 107 1.51 11.76 -3.89
C ARG A 107 1.07 13.17 -4.27
N GLU A 108 1.96 13.98 -4.84
CA GLU A 108 1.63 15.36 -5.24
C GLU A 108 0.82 15.45 -6.55
N LEU A 109 0.83 14.41 -7.39
CA LEU A 109 0.05 14.38 -8.64
C LEU A 109 -1.45 14.53 -8.42
N ARG A 110 -1.98 14.02 -7.30
CA ARG A 110 -3.39 14.19 -6.92
C ARG A 110 -3.53 14.25 -5.40
N LYS A 111 -3.94 15.40 -4.91
CA LYS A 111 -4.28 15.60 -3.49
C LYS A 111 -5.74 15.20 -3.29
N GLY A 112 -5.96 14.09 -2.61
CA GLY A 112 -7.29 13.66 -2.21
C GLY A 112 -7.69 14.22 -0.85
N ALA A 113 -8.94 13.97 -0.46
CA ALA A 113 -9.39 14.28 0.90
C ALA A 113 -8.59 13.48 1.93
N ARG A 114 -8.26 14.12 3.06
CA ARG A 114 -7.67 13.44 4.21
C ARG A 114 -8.76 12.60 4.89
N LEU A 115 -8.51 11.30 5.03
CA LEU A 115 -9.45 10.38 5.67
C LEU A 115 -9.22 10.35 7.20
N PRO A 116 -10.23 10.67 8.02
CA PRO A 116 -10.15 10.49 9.46
C PRO A 116 -10.26 9.01 9.81
N VAL A 117 -9.36 8.52 10.67
CA VAL A 117 -9.24 7.10 11.03
C VAL A 117 -10.53 6.53 11.61
N GLU A 118 -11.28 7.37 12.33
CA GLU A 118 -12.51 7.00 13.01
C GLU A 118 -13.66 6.72 12.04
N GLN A 119 -13.64 7.31 10.84
CA GLN A 119 -14.67 7.12 9.81
C GLN A 119 -14.26 6.07 8.77
N PHE A 120 -12.96 5.76 8.68
CA PHE A 120 -12.40 4.79 7.75
C PHE A 120 -11.60 3.70 8.49
N PRO A 121 -12.25 2.94 9.40
CA PRO A 121 -11.58 1.83 10.07
C PRO A 121 -11.26 0.74 9.04
N PHE A 122 -10.08 0.15 9.16
CA PHE A 122 -9.70 -1.00 8.33
C PHE A 122 -8.81 -1.93 9.13
N THR A 123 -8.72 -3.17 8.66
CA THR A 123 -7.75 -4.14 9.14
C THR A 123 -7.03 -4.74 7.94
N LEU A 124 -5.80 -5.21 8.15
CA LEU A 124 -5.01 -5.89 7.13
C LEU A 124 -4.92 -7.36 7.47
N PHE A 125 -5.01 -8.25 6.49
CA PHE A 125 -4.81 -9.69 6.68
C PHE A 125 -3.62 -10.16 5.86
N ALA A 126 -2.73 -10.93 6.48
CA ALA A 126 -1.77 -11.73 5.74
C ALA A 126 -2.51 -12.83 4.96
N SER A 127 -1.92 -13.33 3.87
CA SER A 127 -2.56 -14.34 3.01
C SER A 127 -3.05 -15.57 3.78
N GLY A 128 -2.25 -16.06 4.75
CA GLY A 128 -2.63 -17.18 5.61
C GLY A 128 -3.76 -16.86 6.59
N GLU A 129 -3.82 -15.64 7.12
CA GLU A 129 -4.92 -15.20 8.00
C GLU A 129 -6.22 -15.08 7.22
N TYR A 130 -6.14 -14.53 6.00
CA TYR A 130 -7.29 -14.38 5.12
C TYR A 130 -7.84 -15.75 4.68
N ALA A 131 -6.95 -16.69 4.31
CA ALA A 131 -7.36 -18.05 3.97
C ALA A 131 -8.07 -18.75 5.14
N LYS A 132 -7.53 -18.63 6.35
CA LYS A 132 -8.15 -19.21 7.55
C LYS A 132 -9.51 -18.60 7.86
N MET A 133 -9.64 -17.27 7.73
CA MET A 133 -10.92 -16.58 7.92
C MET A 133 -11.98 -17.05 6.92
N LEU A 134 -11.60 -17.25 5.65
CA LEU A 134 -12.50 -17.83 4.65
C LEU A 134 -12.86 -19.28 5.00
N GLU A 135 -11.91 -20.13 5.36
CA GLU A 135 -12.20 -21.51 5.76
C GLU A 135 -13.19 -21.60 6.93
N GLU A 136 -13.11 -20.66 7.89
CA GLU A 136 -14.04 -20.56 9.02
C GLU A 136 -15.44 -20.11 8.57
N GLN A 137 -15.55 -19.10 7.71
CA GLN A 137 -16.83 -18.63 7.14
C GLN A 137 -17.55 -19.69 6.31
N TRP A 138 -16.82 -20.58 5.64
CA TRP A 138 -17.41 -21.67 4.85
C TRP A 138 -17.88 -22.85 5.71
N ARG A 139 -17.52 -22.89 7.00
CA ARG A 139 -17.98 -23.90 7.96
C ARG A 139 -19.24 -23.48 8.71
N GLU A 140 -19.60 -22.21 8.69
CA GLU A 140 -20.87 -21.73 9.23
C GLU A 140 -21.98 -22.05 8.21
N PRO A 141 -23.03 -22.81 8.59
CA PRO A 141 -24.10 -23.25 7.70
C PRO A 141 -25.10 -22.14 7.32
#